data_AF-A0A2E0H194-F1
#
_entry.id   AF-A0A2E0H194-F1
#
_cell.length_a   1.000
_cell.length_b   1.000
_cell.length_c   1.000
_cell.angle_alpha   90.00
_cell.angle_beta   90.00
_cell.angle_gamma   90.00
#
_symmetry.space_group_name_H-M   'P 1'
#
loop_
_entity.id
_entity.type
_entity.pdbx_description
1 polymer ?
#
loop_
_entity_poly.entity_id
_entity_poly.type
_entity_poly.pdbx_seq_one_letter_code
_entity_poly.pdbx_strand_id
1 'polypeptide(L)'
;MNWISMYAQSDVQRNRQFYIGDDFLYENFDTYWDQSPLKYIADASTPTMIHVVEGDPRVPSPQSVELHMALKKLNVPTELFMYPGRTHGITQPRNRLVKAVSEKAWMDHYVRGIGNKFEWRQVLETLESESEDRPISEEDSDRE
;
A
#
# COMPACT_ATOMS: atom_id res chain seq x y z
N MET A 1 4.42 0.97 10.47
CA MET A 1 3.44 1.99 10.89
C MET A 1 3.97 2.66 12.14
N ASN A 2 3.95 3.98 12.13
CA ASN A 2 4.47 4.84 13.18
C ASN A 2 3.30 5.64 13.74
N TRP A 3 2.85 5.31 14.95
CA TRP A 3 1.65 5.93 15.51
C TRP A 3 1.82 7.42 15.81
N ILE A 4 3.06 7.88 16.02
CA ILE A 4 3.35 9.30 16.24
C ILE A 4 2.99 10.10 15.00
N SER A 5 3.54 9.74 13.83
CA SER A 5 3.23 10.44 12.58
C SER A 5 1.80 10.17 12.10
N MET A 6 1.29 8.94 12.31
CA MET A 6 -0.08 8.56 11.98
C MET A 6 -1.10 9.44 12.71
N TYR A 7 -0.89 9.76 13.99
CA TYR A 7 -1.81 10.60 14.76
C TYR A 7 -2.03 11.96 14.09
N ALA A 8 -0.98 12.59 13.55
CA ALA A 8 -1.10 13.89 12.90
C ALA A 8 -1.65 13.81 11.46
N GLN A 9 -1.48 12.67 10.77
CA GLN A 9 -1.83 12.54 9.35
C GLN A 9 -3.23 11.94 9.12
N SER A 10 -3.78 11.22 10.10
CA SER A 10 -5.03 10.45 9.97
C SER A 10 -6.26 11.29 10.34
N ASP A 11 -7.38 11.06 9.65
CA ASP A 11 -8.69 11.64 9.97
C ASP A 11 -9.42 10.98 11.16
N VAL A 12 -8.89 9.86 11.68
CA VAL A 12 -9.49 9.07 12.78
C VAL A 12 -8.69 9.15 14.09
N GLN A 13 -8.17 10.33 14.41
CA GLN A 13 -7.31 10.58 15.58
C GLN A 13 -7.94 10.14 16.91
N ARG A 14 -9.22 10.51 17.12
CA ARG A 14 -9.96 10.20 18.35
C ARG A 14 -10.13 8.70 18.58
N ASN A 15 -10.46 7.96 17.53
CA ASN A 15 -10.62 6.51 17.63
C ASN A 15 -9.28 5.86 18.04
N ARG A 16 -8.17 6.35 17.49
CA ARG A 16 -6.83 5.85 17.82
C ARG A 16 -6.42 6.17 19.25
N GLN A 17 -6.69 7.40 19.71
CA GLN A 17 -6.47 7.82 21.11
C GLN A 17 -7.20 6.88 22.08
N PHE A 18 -8.46 6.55 21.79
CA PHE A 18 -9.23 5.59 22.60
C PHE A 18 -8.57 4.22 22.71
N TYR A 19 -8.02 3.67 21.62
CA TYR A 19 -7.34 2.37 21.65
C TYR A 19 -5.99 2.38 22.37
N ILE A 20 -5.35 3.54 22.53
CA ILE A 20 -3.99 3.68 23.06
C ILE A 20 -4.00 4.07 24.55
N GLY A 21 -5.17 4.30 25.14
CA GLY A 21 -5.33 4.58 26.58
C GLY A 21 -5.89 5.96 26.89
N ASP A 22 -6.54 6.62 25.92
CA ASP A 22 -7.19 7.93 26.02
C ASP A 22 -6.27 9.14 26.31
N ASP A 23 -4.97 8.93 26.53
CA ASP A 23 -3.96 10.00 26.63
C ASP A 23 -3.76 10.74 25.29
N PHE A 24 -3.54 12.05 25.33
CA PHE A 24 -3.11 12.79 24.15
C PHE A 24 -1.66 12.42 23.77
N LEU A 25 -1.39 12.23 22.48
CA LEU A 25 -0.03 11.94 21.99
C LEU A 25 1.03 12.91 22.55
N TYR A 26 0.72 14.20 22.59
CA TYR A 26 1.66 15.24 23.01
C TYR A 26 1.93 15.23 24.53
N GLU A 27 1.12 14.52 25.31
CA GLU A 27 1.31 14.32 26.75
C GLU A 27 2.10 13.04 27.02
N ASN A 28 1.96 12.03 26.16
CA ASN A 28 2.55 10.71 26.35
C ASN A 28 3.01 10.07 25.03
N PHE A 29 4.19 10.48 24.54
CA PHE A 29 4.76 9.93 23.31
C PHE A 29 5.16 8.46 23.42
N ASP A 30 5.59 8.02 24.60
CA ASP A 30 6.10 6.65 24.82
C ASP A 30 5.02 5.61 24.56
N THR A 31 3.79 5.83 25.02
CA THR A 31 2.67 4.91 24.77
C THR A 31 2.41 4.72 23.27
N TYR A 32 2.47 5.80 22.48
CA TYR A 32 2.29 5.71 21.03
C TYR A 32 3.49 5.03 20.34
N TRP A 33 4.70 5.31 20.80
CA TRP A 33 5.91 4.68 20.28
C TRP A 33 5.95 3.18 20.57
N ASP A 34 5.60 2.78 21.79
CA ASP A 34 5.59 1.40 22.24
C ASP A 34 4.58 0.54 21.48
N GLN A 35 3.47 1.14 21.05
CA GLN A 35 2.46 0.51 20.21
C GLN A 35 2.79 0.54 18.71
N SER A 36 3.87 1.21 18.29
CA SER A 36 4.25 1.35 16.88
C SER A 36 4.94 0.09 16.37
N PRO A 37 4.39 -0.60 15.35
CA PRO A 37 5.09 -1.72 14.72
C PRO A 37 6.48 -1.35 14.18
N LEU A 38 6.68 -0.08 13.79
CA LEU A 38 7.98 0.37 13.32
C LEU A 38 9.06 0.29 14.42
N LYS A 39 8.72 0.44 15.70
CA LYS A 39 9.67 0.31 16.82
C LYS A 39 10.39 -1.05 16.79
N TYR A 40 9.68 -2.09 16.38
CA TYR A 40 10.16 -3.49 16.36
C TYR A 40 10.61 -3.94 14.97
N ILE A 41 10.79 -3.02 14.02
CA ILE A 41 11.03 -3.38 12.62
C ILE A 41 12.33 -4.17 12.42
N ALA A 42 13.33 -3.99 13.29
CA ALA A 42 14.60 -4.69 13.22
C ALA A 42 14.48 -6.22 13.36
N ASP A 43 13.40 -6.71 13.97
CA ASP A 43 13.13 -8.13 14.15
C ASP A 43 12.39 -8.77 12.95
N ALA A 44 12.01 -7.96 11.95
CA ALA A 44 11.28 -8.43 10.79
C ALA A 44 12.17 -9.30 9.88
N SER A 45 11.66 -10.49 9.53
CA SER A 45 12.32 -11.43 8.61
C SER A 45 11.37 -12.02 7.56
N THR A 46 10.06 -11.93 7.78
CA THR A 46 9.05 -12.49 6.87
C THR A 46 8.90 -11.64 5.62
N PRO A 47 8.94 -12.24 4.41
CA PRO A 47 8.58 -11.55 3.18
C PRO A 47 7.22 -10.82 3.31
N THR A 48 7.18 -9.54 2.97
CA THR A 48 6.00 -8.69 3.20
C THR A 48 5.57 -7.91 1.96
N MET A 49 4.34 -8.19 1.50
CA MET A 49 3.65 -7.41 0.47
C MET A 49 2.78 -6.34 1.13
N ILE A 50 2.81 -5.11 0.59
CA ILE A 50 2.15 -3.93 1.16
C ILE A 50 1.20 -3.33 0.11
N HIS A 51 -0.05 -3.10 0.48
CA HIS A 51 -1.05 -2.45 -0.36
C HIS A 51 -1.51 -1.14 0.30
N VAL A 52 -1.58 -0.06 -0.49
CA VAL A 52 -2.09 1.23 0.01
C VAL A 52 -2.74 2.05 -1.09
N VAL A 53 -3.76 2.85 -0.75
CA VAL A 53 -4.28 3.89 -1.64
C VAL A 53 -3.50 5.17 -1.38
N GLU A 54 -3.03 5.82 -2.44
CA GLU A 54 -2.13 6.98 -2.37
C GLU A 54 -2.64 8.08 -1.41
N GLY A 55 -3.91 8.44 -1.52
CA GLY A 55 -4.57 9.46 -0.70
C GLY A 55 -5.50 8.91 0.38
N ASP A 56 -5.22 7.72 0.94
CA ASP A 56 -6.02 7.14 2.04
C ASP A 56 -6.04 8.09 3.26
N PRO A 57 -7.19 8.63 3.68
CA PRO A 57 -7.27 9.57 4.80
C PRO A 57 -7.18 8.88 6.17
N ARG A 58 -7.48 7.57 6.25
CA ARG A 58 -7.51 6.81 7.52
C ARG A 58 -6.16 6.21 7.87
N VAL A 59 -5.46 5.70 6.86
CA VAL A 59 -4.11 5.12 6.95
C VAL A 59 -3.25 5.73 5.84
N PRO A 60 -2.69 6.93 6.05
CA PRO A 60 -1.97 7.67 5.02
C PRO A 60 -0.80 6.89 4.43
N SER A 61 -0.58 7.03 3.12
CA SER A 61 0.45 6.30 2.37
C SER A 61 1.88 6.41 2.88
N PRO A 62 2.33 7.51 3.55
CA PRO A 62 3.66 7.54 4.16
C PRO A 62 3.94 6.38 5.13
N GLN A 63 2.91 5.83 5.77
CA GLN A 63 3.03 4.72 6.72
C GLN A 63 3.43 3.41 6.04
N SER A 64 2.95 3.21 4.82
CA SER A 64 3.31 2.09 3.96
C SER A 64 4.69 2.29 3.33
N VAL A 65 5.02 3.53 2.94
CA VAL A 65 6.33 3.88 2.39
C VAL A 65 7.43 3.68 3.44
N GLU A 66 7.21 4.13 4.68
CA GLU A 66 8.13 3.98 5.80
C GLU A 66 8.40 2.49 6.10
N LEU A 67 7.35 1.67 6.15
CA LEU A 67 7.48 0.22 6.33
C LEU A 67 8.26 -0.44 5.18
N HIS A 68 7.92 -0.12 3.93
CA HIS A 68 8.60 -0.66 2.76
C HIS A 68 10.09 -0.32 2.76
N MET A 69 10.43 0.94 3.05
CA MET A 69 11.82 1.39 3.09
C MET A 69 12.61 0.70 4.20
N ALA A 70 12.02 0.53 5.39
CA ALA A 70 12.67 -0.16 6.50
C ALA A 70 12.93 -1.65 6.16
N LEU A 71 11.93 -2.37 5.66
CA LEU A 71 12.07 -3.77 5.25
C LEU A 71 13.13 -3.94 4.15
N LYS A 72 13.12 -3.05 3.16
CA LYS A 72 14.13 -3.04 2.08
C LYS A 72 15.54 -2.85 2.62
N LYS A 73 15.74 -1.98 3.63
CA LYS A 73 17.04 -1.76 4.27
C LYS A 73 17.52 -2.96 5.08
N LEU A 74 16.59 -3.74 5.64
CA LEU A 74 16.87 -4.98 6.35
C LEU A 74 17.05 -6.19 5.41
N ASN A 75 17.01 -5.98 4.09
CA ASN A 75 17.03 -7.04 3.07
C ASN A 75 15.88 -8.06 3.20
N VAL A 76 14.77 -7.66 3.81
CA VAL A 76 13.56 -8.48 3.84
C VAL A 76 12.85 -8.34 2.49
N PRO A 77 12.49 -9.44 1.79
CA PRO A 77 11.77 -9.34 0.53
C PRO A 77 10.46 -8.56 0.70
N THR A 78 10.29 -7.49 -0.07
CA THR A 78 9.12 -6.62 0.05
C THR A 78 8.68 -6.04 -1.28
N GLU A 79 7.37 -5.90 -1.45
CA GLU A 79 6.75 -5.22 -2.59
C GLU A 79 5.72 -4.21 -2.09
N LEU A 80 5.71 -3.02 -2.68
CA LEU A 80 4.77 -1.95 -2.37
C LEU A 80 3.86 -1.68 -3.57
N PHE A 81 2.57 -1.91 -3.38
CA PHE A 81 1.51 -1.61 -4.34
C PHE A 81 0.77 -0.35 -3.89
N MET A 82 0.95 0.72 -4.65
CA MET A 82 0.26 1.99 -4.43
C MET A 82 -0.82 2.19 -5.50
N TYR A 83 -2.07 2.31 -5.05
CA TYR A 83 -3.23 2.49 -5.92
C TYR A 83 -3.67 3.95 -5.97
N PRO A 84 -4.02 4.49 -7.15
CA PRO A 84 -4.51 5.85 -7.25
C PRO A 84 -5.88 5.99 -6.56
N GLY A 85 -6.09 7.11 -5.86
CA GLY A 85 -7.35 7.43 -5.21
C GLY A 85 -7.19 8.18 -3.89
N ARG A 86 -8.32 8.55 -3.27
CA ARG A 86 -8.39 9.29 -2.00
C ARG A 86 -9.34 8.65 -0.98
N THR A 87 -9.55 7.34 -1.11
CA THR A 87 -10.48 6.55 -0.29
C THR A 87 -9.71 5.61 0.61
N HIS A 88 -10.31 5.23 1.74
CA HIS A 88 -9.83 4.10 2.50
C HIS A 88 -10.32 2.80 1.85
N GLY A 89 -9.46 2.22 1.02
CA GLY A 89 -9.74 1.02 0.24
C GLY A 89 -9.83 1.27 -1.26
N ILE A 90 -9.60 0.20 -2.01
CA ILE A 90 -9.53 0.23 -3.48
C ILE A 90 -10.94 0.16 -4.05
N THR A 91 -11.34 1.16 -4.84
CA THR A 91 -12.70 1.24 -5.42
C THR A 91 -12.76 0.70 -6.85
N GLN A 92 -11.74 1.01 -7.67
CA GLN A 92 -11.72 0.63 -9.08
C GLN A 92 -11.58 -0.89 -9.27
N PRO A 93 -12.49 -1.55 -10.01
CA PRO A 93 -12.46 -3.01 -10.22
C PRO A 93 -11.13 -3.51 -10.80
N ARG A 94 -10.54 -2.79 -11.76
CA ARG A 94 -9.22 -3.14 -12.33
C ARG A 94 -8.11 -3.21 -11.26
N ASN A 95 -8.10 -2.26 -10.32
CA ASN A 95 -7.10 -2.22 -9.25
C ASN A 95 -7.35 -3.33 -8.23
N ARG A 96 -8.61 -3.70 -7.99
CA ARG A 96 -8.96 -4.86 -7.16
C ARG A 96 -8.51 -6.17 -7.80
N LEU A 97 -8.63 -6.30 -9.12
CA LEU A 97 -8.14 -7.46 -9.86
C LEU A 97 -6.62 -7.56 -9.76
N VAL A 98 -5.89 -6.46 -10.00
CA VAL A 98 -4.42 -6.43 -9.81
C VAL A 98 -4.05 -6.87 -8.40
N LYS A 99 -4.72 -6.32 -7.37
CA LYS A 99 -4.52 -6.75 -5.98
C LYS A 99 -4.71 -8.26 -5.83
N ALA A 100 -5.85 -8.81 -6.24
CA ALA A 100 -6.16 -10.23 -6.07
C ALA A 100 -5.16 -11.15 -6.80
N VAL A 101 -4.76 -10.81 -8.03
CA VAL A 101 -3.78 -11.58 -8.79
C VAL A 101 -2.40 -11.50 -8.15
N SER A 102 -1.97 -10.31 -7.72
CA SER A 102 -0.68 -10.12 -7.05
C SER A 102 -0.60 -10.88 -5.73
N GLU A 103 -1.66 -10.84 -4.91
CA GLU A 103 -1.73 -11.60 -3.65
C GLU A 103 -1.70 -13.10 -3.89
N LYS A 104 -2.43 -13.59 -4.91
CA LYS A 104 -2.39 -15.00 -5.27
C LYS A 104 -0.97 -15.42 -5.65
N ALA A 105 -0.30 -14.67 -6.52
CA ALA A 105 1.07 -14.98 -6.94
C ALA A 105 2.05 -14.95 -5.76
N TRP A 106 1.89 -13.98 -4.86
CA TRP A 106 2.70 -13.87 -3.64
C TRP A 106 2.54 -15.09 -2.72
N MET A 107 1.29 -15.51 -2.47
CA MET A 107 0.99 -16.67 -1.64
C MET A 107 1.47 -17.97 -2.29
N ASP A 108 1.26 -18.12 -3.61
CA ASP A 108 1.76 -19.27 -4.35
C ASP A 108 3.28 -19.39 -4.19
N HIS A 109 4.02 -18.29 -4.35
CA HIS A 109 5.49 -18.29 -4.26
C HIS A 109 6.00 -18.49 -2.81
N TYR A 110 5.62 -17.62 -1.88
CA TYR A 110 6.22 -17.58 -0.53
C TYR A 110 5.58 -18.55 0.47
N VAL A 111 4.31 -18.91 0.30
CA VAL A 111 3.61 -19.80 1.24
C VAL A 111 3.55 -21.23 0.71
N ARG A 112 3.25 -21.40 -0.58
CA ARG A 112 3.06 -22.73 -1.17
C ARG A 112 4.31 -23.26 -1.88
N GLY A 113 5.30 -22.41 -2.16
CA GLY A 113 6.52 -22.79 -2.88
C GLY A 113 6.28 -23.17 -4.34
N ILE A 114 5.18 -22.69 -4.94
CA ILE A 114 4.81 -22.97 -6.34
C ILE A 114 4.69 -21.68 -7.13
N GLY A 115 4.87 -21.77 -8.45
CA GLY A 115 4.68 -20.62 -9.33
C GLY A 115 5.77 -19.54 -9.19
N ASN A 116 5.64 -18.53 -10.03
CA ASN A 116 6.56 -17.40 -10.09
C ASN A 116 6.01 -16.21 -9.32
N LYS A 117 6.89 -15.26 -9.00
CA LYS A 117 6.50 -13.97 -8.46
C LYS A 117 5.63 -13.21 -9.46
N PHE A 118 4.89 -12.23 -8.94
CA PHE A 118 4.12 -11.32 -9.77
C PHE A 118 5.06 -10.47 -10.64
N GLU A 119 4.80 -10.43 -11.95
CA GLU A 119 5.63 -9.69 -12.90
C GLU A 119 4.83 -8.56 -13.54
N TRP A 120 5.20 -7.31 -13.24
CA TRP A 120 4.52 -6.12 -13.79
C TRP A 120 4.51 -6.07 -15.32
N ARG A 121 5.52 -6.67 -15.95
CA ARG A 121 5.61 -6.78 -17.40
C ARG A 121 4.38 -7.45 -18.00
N GLN A 122 3.84 -8.49 -17.36
CA GLN A 122 2.63 -9.17 -17.82
C GLN A 122 1.42 -8.23 -17.83
N VAL A 123 1.33 -7.31 -16.86
CA VAL A 123 0.26 -6.30 -16.83
C VAL A 123 0.46 -5.26 -17.93
N LEU A 124 1.70 -4.79 -18.14
CA LEU A 124 1.99 -3.80 -19.17
C LEU A 124 1.68 -4.33 -20.57
N GLU A 125 2.01 -5.60 -20.84
CA GLU A 125 1.69 -6.27 -22.12
C GLU A 125 0.17 -6.26 -22.40
N THR A 126 -0.69 -6.38 -21.38
CA THR A 126 -2.16 -6.28 -21.58
C THR A 126 -2.65 -4.87 -21.94
N LEU A 127 -1.95 -3.83 -21.49
CA LEU A 127 -2.30 -2.44 -21.80
C LEU A 127 -1.88 -2.07 -23.22
N GLU A 128 -0.73 -2.60 -23.67
CA GLU A 128 -0.23 -2.40 -25.03
C GLU A 128 -1.17 -3.04 -26.06
N SER A 129 -1.64 -4.27 -25.82
CA SER A 129 -2.61 -4.93 -26.70
C SER A 129 -3.95 -4.17 -26.83
N GLU A 130 -4.44 -3.53 -25.76
CA GLU A 130 -5.67 -2.71 -25.81
C GLU A 130 -5.51 -1.41 -26.61
N SER A 131 -4.27 -0.94 -26.80
CA SER A 131 -3.99 0.27 -27.57
C SER A 131 -3.94 0.01 -29.07
N GLU A 132 -3.49 -1.18 -29.47
CA GLU A 132 -3.43 -1.61 -30.87
C GLU A 132 -4.84 -1.90 -31.44
N ASP A 133 -5.76 -2.40 -30.60
CA ASP A 133 -7.13 -2.74 -30.99
C ASP A 133 -8.14 -1.58 -30.92
N ARG A 134 -7.73 -0.38 -30.48
CA ARG A 134 -8.60 0.80 -30.47
C ARG A 134 -8.53 1.54 -31.81
N PRO A 135 -9.60 1.58 -32.62
CA PRO A 135 -9.62 2.43 -33.80
C PRO A 135 -9.49 3.90 -33.34
N ILE A 136 -8.63 4.67 -34.03
CA ILE A 136 -8.47 6.10 -33.82
C ILE A 136 -9.84 6.75 -34.04
N SER A 137 -10.48 7.24 -32.98
CA SER A 137 -11.70 8.06 -33.10
C SER A 137 -11.30 9.48 -33.52
N GLU A 138 -11.80 9.92 -34.67
CA GLU A 138 -11.64 11.26 -35.26
C GLU A 138 -12.33 12.39 -34.46
N GLU A 139 -12.19 12.46 -33.13
CA GLU A 139 -12.86 13.50 -32.31
C GLU A 139 -11.94 14.64 -31.85
N ASP A 140 -10.65 14.63 -32.20
CA ASP A 140 -9.70 15.71 -31.85
C ASP A 140 -9.39 16.69 -33.01
N SER A 141 -10.11 16.65 -34.14
CA SER A 141 -9.88 17.60 -35.26
C SER A 141 -10.65 18.93 -35.16
N ASP A 142 -11.66 19.04 -34.31
CA ASP A 142 -12.62 20.17 -34.37
C ASP A 142 -12.61 21.04 -33.09
N ARG A 143 -11.42 21.53 -32.71
CA ARG A 143 -11.27 22.70 -31.82
C ARG A 143 -10.15 23.62 -32.30
N GLU A 144 -10.45 24.43 -33.32
CA GLU A 144 -9.83 25.74 -33.53
C GLU A 144 -10.55 26.83 -32.72
#